data_AF-A0A4Z0YCN5-F1
#
_entry.id   AF-A0A4Z0YCN5-F1
#
_cell.length_a   1.000
_cell.length_b   1.000
_cell.length_c   1.000
_cell.angle_alpha   90.00
_cell.angle_beta   90.00
_cell.angle_gamma   90.00
#
_symmetry.space_group_name_H-M   'P 1'
#
loop_
_entity.id
_entity.type
_entity.pdbx_description
1 polymer ?
#
loop_
_entity_poly.entity_id
_entity_poly.type
_entity_poly.pdbx_seq_one_letter_code
_entity_poly.pdbx_strand_id
1 'polypeptide(L)'
;MDTALKNGDFLLGPNGRPKQISGEQELLQRAAIRLKIPLGSFVYDPQLGSRLHELKADGSGLNEKAFTMAQEALRSLPQITVESVACTGNPPCAVVIRLCCGAEKSEIEVKL
;
A
#
# COMPACT_ATOMS: atom_id res chain seq x y z
N MET A 1 16.19 -5.77 3.64
CA MET A 1 16.73 -5.13 2.42
C MET A 1 15.90 -5.62 1.27
N ASP A 2 15.55 -4.76 0.33
CA ASP A 2 14.75 -5.08 -0.85
C ASP A 2 15.28 -4.32 -2.09
N THR A 3 14.83 -4.71 -3.28
CA THR A 3 15.14 -3.99 -4.52
C THR A 3 14.01 -3.01 -4.82
N ALA A 4 14.35 -1.74 -5.04
CA ALA A 4 13.38 -0.69 -5.27
C ALA A 4 12.53 -1.00 -6.51
N LEU A 5 11.22 -0.87 -6.36
CA LEU A 5 10.24 -1.04 -7.41
C LEU A 5 9.63 0.31 -7.78
N LYS A 6 9.40 0.50 -9.08
CA LYS A 6 8.65 1.63 -9.62
C LYS A 6 7.81 1.14 -10.78
N ASN A 7 6.50 1.38 -10.73
CA ASN A 7 5.54 1.03 -11.78
C ASN A 7 5.57 -0.46 -12.20
N GLY A 8 5.81 -1.37 -11.25
CA GLY A 8 5.81 -2.82 -11.50
C GLY A 8 7.15 -3.39 -11.98
N ASP A 9 8.20 -2.57 -12.08
CA ASP A 9 9.54 -3.01 -12.48
C ASP A 9 10.62 -2.47 -11.52
N PHE A 10 11.86 -2.94 -11.66
CA PHE A 10 12.99 -2.50 -10.85
C PHE A 10 13.40 -1.06 -11.20
N LEU A 11 13.51 -0.23 -10.17
CA LEU A 11 14.09 1.10 -10.29
C LEU A 11 15.61 0.96 -10.42
N LEU A 12 16.17 1.44 -11.53
CA LEU A 12 17.62 1.44 -11.74
C LEU A 12 18.29 2.55 -10.92
N GLY A 13 19.45 2.23 -10.36
CA GLY A 13 20.37 3.20 -9.76
C GLY A 13 21.26 3.88 -10.82
N PRO A 14 22.11 4.81 -10.39
CA PRO A 14 23.00 5.57 -11.29
C PRO A 14 23.98 4.69 -12.09
N ASN A 15 24.26 3.47 -11.62
CA ASN A 15 25.14 2.50 -12.26
C ASN A 15 24.43 1.56 -13.24
N GLY A 16 23.14 1.80 -13.53
CA GLY A 16 22.33 0.96 -14.41
C GLY A 16 21.91 -0.39 -13.81
N ARG A 17 22.18 -0.63 -12.53
CA ARG A 17 21.74 -1.85 -11.82
C ARG A 17 20.51 -1.57 -10.95
N PRO A 18 19.71 -2.59 -10.60
CA PRO A 18 18.58 -2.41 -9.69
C PRO A 18 19.01 -1.76 -8.37
N LYS A 19 18.35 -0.66 -8.01
CA LYS A 19 18.62 0.11 -6.79
C LYS A 19 18.18 -0.71 -5.59
N GLN A 20 19.06 -0.85 -4.61
CA GLN A 20 18.73 -1.48 -3.34
C GLN A 20 18.17 -0.44 -2.37
N ILE A 21 17.20 -0.87 -1.56
CA ILE A 21 16.58 -0.09 -0.48
C ILE A 21 16.57 -0.90 0.82
N SER A 22 16.53 -0.20 1.94
CA SER A 22 16.54 -0.80 3.27
C SER A 22 15.89 0.13 4.28
N GLY A 23 15.53 -0.39 5.46
CA GLY A 23 14.98 0.42 6.54
C GLY A 23 13.58 0.94 6.20
N GLU A 24 13.34 2.23 6.42
CA GLU A 24 12.02 2.87 6.22
C GLU A 24 11.52 2.74 4.76
N GLN A 25 12.40 2.93 3.78
CA GLN A 25 12.06 2.82 2.36
C GLN A 25 11.59 1.42 1.96
N GLU A 26 12.27 0.39 2.48
CA GLU A 26 11.87 -1.01 2.29
C GLU A 26 10.50 -1.27 2.92
N LEU A 27 10.27 -0.77 4.14
CA LEU A 27 9.00 -0.95 4.84
C LEU A 27 7.84 -0.30 4.07
N LEU A 28 8.03 0.93 3.60
CA LEU A 28 7.04 1.63 2.79
C LEU A 28 6.75 0.91 1.46
N GLN A 29 7.76 0.35 0.81
CA GLN A 29 7.55 -0.48 -0.38
C GLN A 29 6.73 -1.74 -0.06
N ARG A 30 7.04 -2.45 1.05
CA ARG A 30 6.28 -3.63 1.49
C ARG A 30 4.83 -3.29 1.81
N ALA A 31 4.57 -2.13 2.44
CA ALA A 31 3.22 -1.64 2.64
C ALA A 31 2.49 -1.36 1.32
N ALA A 32 3.15 -0.70 0.37
CA ALA A 32 2.56 -0.43 -0.94
C ALA A 32 2.16 -1.70 -1.68
N ILE A 33 2.98 -2.76 -1.60
CA ILE A 33 2.64 -4.07 -2.17
C ILE A 33 1.39 -4.65 -1.48
N ARG A 34 1.37 -4.69 -0.14
CA ARG A 34 0.23 -5.21 0.63
C ARG A 34 -1.06 -4.46 0.37
N LEU A 35 -1.01 -3.15 0.19
CA LEU A 35 -2.21 -2.36 -0.08
C LEU A 35 -2.76 -2.59 -1.50
N LYS A 36 -1.89 -2.81 -2.50
CA LYS A 36 -2.28 -2.89 -3.90
C LYS A 36 -2.78 -4.27 -4.35
N ILE A 37 -2.33 -5.35 -3.71
CA ILE A 37 -2.73 -6.68 -4.13
C ILE A 37 -4.00 -7.13 -3.39
N PRO A 38 -4.93 -7.86 -4.04
CA PRO A 38 -6.07 -8.46 -3.37
C PRO A 38 -5.62 -9.47 -2.30
N LEU A 39 -6.21 -9.41 -1.11
CA LEU A 39 -5.98 -10.38 -0.05
C LEU A 39 -6.25 -11.81 -0.56
N GLY A 40 -5.32 -12.74 -0.31
CA GLY A 40 -5.46 -14.14 -0.73
C GLY A 40 -5.11 -14.43 -2.19
N SER A 41 -4.76 -13.42 -2.99
CA SER A 41 -4.39 -13.62 -4.41
C SER A 41 -3.02 -14.28 -4.59
N PHE A 42 -2.14 -14.22 -3.58
CA PHE A 42 -0.82 -14.80 -3.64
C PHE A 42 -0.77 -16.18 -2.97
N VAL A 43 -0.58 -17.22 -3.78
CA VAL A 43 -0.68 -18.63 -3.35
C VAL A 43 0.27 -19.00 -2.21
N TYR A 44 1.48 -18.42 -2.19
CA TYR A 44 2.49 -18.75 -1.19
C TYR A 44 2.36 -17.96 0.13
N ASP A 45 1.59 -16.87 0.14
CA ASP A 45 1.25 -16.13 1.36
C ASP A 45 -0.19 -15.59 1.23
N PRO A 46 -1.21 -16.37 1.66
CA PRO A 46 -2.60 -15.96 1.60
C PRO A 46 -2.94 -14.74 2.48
N GLN A 47 -2.08 -14.41 3.45
CA GLN A 47 -2.26 -13.24 4.31
C GLN A 47 -1.68 -11.97 3.69
N LEU A 48 -1.05 -12.06 2.51
CA LEU A 48 -0.57 -10.93 1.76
C LEU A 48 -1.73 -10.26 1.01
N GLY A 49 -1.83 -8.94 1.16
CA GLY A 49 -2.79 -8.13 0.40
C GLY A 49 -3.75 -7.36 1.28
N SER A 50 -4.72 -6.73 0.61
CA SER A 50 -5.78 -5.95 1.24
C SER A 50 -7.14 -6.27 0.64
N ARG A 51 -8.18 -5.97 1.43
CA ARG A 51 -9.57 -6.04 1.00
C ARG A 51 -10.06 -4.74 0.37
N LEU A 52 -9.17 -3.80 0.07
CA LEU A 52 -9.54 -2.50 -0.49
C LEU A 52 -10.30 -2.63 -1.80
N HIS A 53 -9.96 -3.61 -2.64
CA HIS A 53 -10.66 -3.91 -3.88
C HIS A 53 -12.14 -4.34 -3.69
N GLU A 54 -12.54 -4.74 -2.47
CA GLU A 54 -13.93 -5.07 -2.13
C GLU A 54 -14.73 -3.83 -1.70
N LEU A 55 -14.08 -2.67 -1.59
CA LEU A 55 -14.70 -1.43 -1.12
C LEU A 55 -15.72 -0.96 -2.16
N LYS A 56 -16.99 -1.00 -1.78
CA LYS A 56 -18.10 -0.49 -2.59
C LYS A 56 -18.45 0.93 -2.20
N ALA A 57 -18.79 1.75 -3.20
CA ALA A 57 -19.26 3.12 -3.02
C ALA A 57 -20.73 3.19 -2.55
N ASP A 58 -21.12 2.33 -1.60
CA ASP A 58 -22.47 2.24 -1.07
C ASP A 58 -22.55 2.69 0.39
N GLY A 59 -22.96 3.95 0.58
CA GLY A 59 -23.32 4.51 1.88
C GLY A 59 -22.27 5.43 2.52
N SER A 60 -22.59 5.89 3.72
CA SER A 60 -21.71 6.72 4.55
C SER A 60 -20.58 5.88 5.18
N GLY A 61 -19.46 6.53 5.53
CA GLY A 61 -18.34 5.87 6.22
C GLY A 61 -17.34 5.14 5.32
N LEU A 62 -17.34 5.43 4.01
CA LEU A 62 -16.42 4.79 3.07
C LEU A 62 -14.94 4.99 3.42
N ASN A 63 -14.55 6.19 3.84
CA ASN A 63 -13.18 6.49 4.29
C ASN A 63 -12.80 5.70 5.55
N GLU A 64 -13.73 5.52 6.50
CA GLU A 64 -13.50 4.78 7.75
C GLU A 64 -13.34 3.28 7.50
N LYS A 65 -14.16 2.72 6.61
CA LYS A 65 -14.02 1.34 6.13
C LYS A 65 -12.66 1.13 5.45
N ALA A 66 -12.29 2.02 4.54
CA ALA A 66 -11.01 1.97 3.84
C ALA A 66 -9.82 2.10 4.80
N PHE A 67 -9.92 2.99 5.80
CA PHE A 67 -8.92 3.13 6.86
C PHE A 67 -8.73 1.83 7.64
N THR A 68 -9.83 1.19 8.05
CA THR A 68 -9.79 -0.09 8.78
C THR A 68 -9.18 -1.20 7.93
N MET A 69 -9.56 -1.30 6.66
CA MET A 69 -8.99 -2.29 5.72
C MET A 69 -7.49 -2.06 5.48
N ALA A 70 -7.05 -0.80 5.40
CA ALA A 70 -5.63 -0.46 5.27
C ALA A 70 -4.84 -0.85 6.53
N GLN A 71 -5.38 -0.59 7.73
CA GLN A 71 -4.75 -1.01 8.98
C GLN A 71 -4.67 -2.53 9.10
N GLU A 72 -5.70 -3.26 8.68
CA GLU A 72 -5.70 -4.72 8.66
C GLU A 72 -4.60 -5.27 7.76
N ALA A 73 -4.50 -4.76 6.52
CA ALA A 73 -3.48 -5.17 5.55
C ALA A 73 -2.04 -4.94 6.04
N LEU A 74 -1.85 -3.91 6.86
CA LEU A 74 -0.54 -3.50 7.39
C LEU A 74 -0.24 -4.03 8.79
N ARG A 75 -1.11 -4.85 9.39
CA ARG A 75 -0.93 -5.40 10.75
C ARG A 75 0.41 -6.11 10.97
N SER A 76 0.96 -6.75 9.93
CA SER A 76 2.25 -7.44 9.98
C SER A 76 3.48 -6.50 9.93
N LEU A 77 3.28 -5.19 9.75
CA LEU A 77 4.31 -4.17 9.63
C LEU A 77 4.13 -3.12 10.74
N PRO A 78 4.45 -3.44 12.01
CA PRO A 78 4.14 -2.57 13.15
C PRO A 78 4.89 -1.22 13.13
N GLN A 79 5.91 -1.08 12.28
CA GLN A 79 6.63 0.17 12.10
C GLN A 79 5.86 1.21 11.25
N ILE A 80 4.79 0.77 10.57
CA ILE A 80 4.04 1.60 9.62
C ILE A 80 2.71 2.00 10.23
N THR A 81 2.42 3.30 10.19
CA THR A 81 1.16 3.85 10.67
C THR A 81 0.38 4.44 9.50
N VAL A 82 -0.92 4.14 9.44
CA VAL A 82 -1.85 4.79 8.51
C VAL A 82 -2.26 6.14 9.12
N GLU A 83 -1.84 7.24 8.51
CA GLU A 83 -2.14 8.59 9.00
C GLU A 83 -3.52 9.07 8.54
N SER A 84 -3.87 8.80 7.28
CA SER A 84 -5.14 9.22 6.70
C SER A 84 -5.50 8.39 5.48
N VAL A 85 -6.80 8.24 5.23
CA VAL A 85 -7.33 7.64 4.01
C VAL A 85 -8.39 8.55 3.41
N ALA A 86 -8.26 8.81 2.12
CA ALA A 86 -9.21 9.59 1.34
C ALA A 86 -9.61 8.80 0.09
N CYS A 87 -10.90 8.58 -0.09
CA CYS A 87 -11.39 7.95 -1.31
C CYS A 87 -11.82 9.04 -2.28
N THR A 88 -11.31 8.96 -3.51
CA THR A 88 -11.60 9.91 -4.58
C THR A 88 -12.72 9.36 -5.46
N GLY A 89 -13.77 10.16 -5.61
CA GLY A 89 -14.98 9.79 -6.35
C GLY A 89 -15.01 10.37 -7.76
N ASN A 90 -14.48 9.63 -8.72
CA ASN A 90 -14.99 9.60 -10.09
C ASN A 90 -14.57 8.24 -10.72
N PRO A 91 -15.47 7.45 -11.33
CA PRO A 91 -15.12 6.11 -11.79
C PRO A 91 -13.95 6.12 -12.79
N PRO A 92 -12.93 5.24 -12.62
CA PRO A 92 -12.77 4.28 -11.52
C PRO A 92 -12.34 4.95 -10.20
N CYS A 93 -13.02 4.60 -9.10
CA CYS A 93 -12.73 5.13 -7.77
C CYS A 93 -11.32 4.72 -7.31
N ALA A 94 -10.62 5.61 -6.63
CA ALA A 94 -9.31 5.30 -6.04
C ALA A 94 -9.31 5.61 -4.54
N VAL A 95 -8.48 4.87 -3.80
CA VAL A 95 -8.21 5.11 -2.39
C VAL A 95 -6.79 5.63 -2.25
N VAL A 96 -6.65 6.84 -1.73
CA VAL A 96 -5.38 7.47 -1.43
C VAL A 96 -5.09 7.31 0.05
N ILE A 97 -3.98 6.63 0.36
CA ILE A 97 -3.59 6.24 1.72
C ILE A 97 -2.27 6.92 2.04
N ARG A 98 -2.24 7.69 3.14
CA ARG A 98 -1.01 8.29 3.65
C ARG A 98 -0.44 7.44 4.76
N LEU A 99 0.82 7.04 4.59
CA LEU A 99 1.56 6.23 5.53
C LEU A 99 2.72 7.01 6.12
N CYS A 100 3.05 6.69 7.37
CA CYS A 100 4.23 7.14 8.07
C CYS A 100 5.04 5.94 8.55
N CYS A 101 6.35 5.99 8.35
CA CYS A 101 7.30 5.04 8.91
C CYS A 101 8.49 5.84 9.44
N GLY A 102 8.52 6.11 10.75
CA GLY A 102 9.55 6.96 11.35
C GLY A 102 9.46 8.40 10.85
N ALA A 103 10.49 8.87 10.14
CA ALA A 103 10.50 10.22 9.55
C ALA A 103 10.00 10.25 8.10
N GLU A 104 9.98 9.10 7.42
CA GLU A 104 9.51 9.00 6.05
C GLU A 104 7.97 8.91 5.96
N LYS A 105 7.43 9.66 5.00
CA LYS A 105 6.00 9.63 4.64
C LYS A 105 5.83 9.20 3.20
N SER A 106 4.78 8.46 2.93
CA SER A 106 4.44 8.01 1.58
C SER A 106 2.94 8.10 1.33
N GLU A 107 2.58 8.39 0.09
CA GLU A 107 1.20 8.40 -0.37
C GLU A 107 1.03 7.29 -1.40
N ILE A 108 0.07 6.41 -1.15
CA ILE A 108 -0.19 5.23 -1.97
C ILE A 108 -1.61 5.32 -2.51
N GLU A 109 -1.71 5.33 -3.83
CA GLU A 109 -2.96 5.21 -4.54
C GLU A 109 -3.24 3.74 -4.86
N VAL A 110 -4.44 3.29 -4.49
CA VAL A 110 -5.00 1.98 -4.83
C VAL A 110 -6.24 2.21 -5.70
N LYS A 111 -6.23 1.65 -6.90
CA LYS A 111 -7.39 1.70 -7.81
C LYS A 111 -8.37 0.60 -7.44
N LEU A 112 -9.66 0.94 -7.35
CA LEU A 112 -10.75 0.01 -7.06
C LEU A 112 -11.34 -0.58 -8.34
#